data_AF-A0A519W9W3-F1
#
_entry.id   AF-A0A519W9W3-F1
#
_cell.length_a   1.000
_cell.length_b   1.000
_cell.length_c   1.000
_cell.angle_alpha   90.00
_cell.angle_beta   90.00
_cell.angle_gamma   90.00
#
_symmetry.space_group_name_H-M   'P 1'
#
loop_
_entity.id
_entity.type
_entity.pdbx_description
1 polymer ?
#
loop_
_entity_poly.entity_id
_entity_poly.type
_entity_poly.pdbx_seq_one_letter_code
_entity_poly.pdbx_strand_id
1 'polypeptide(L)' 'MIWKKFSGEVIGSSILEEVEKAIIRETEKGYRLKVCIGTDSQVKGGIIDFATVVVLLREHHGGFMYI' A
#
# COMPACT_ATOMS: atom_id res chain seq x y z
N MET A 1 11.73 7.94 0.73
CA MET A 1 11.01 6.75 1.24
C MET A 1 10.97 5.73 0.11
N ILE A 2 11.45 4.52 0.34
CA ILE A 2 11.44 3.45 -0.67
C ILE A 2 10.23 2.57 -0.35
N TRP A 3 9.20 2.64 -1.19
CA TRP A 3 8.01 1.81 -1.03
C TRP A 3 8.30 0.38 -1.46
N LYS A 4 7.68 -0.57 -0.76
CA LYS A 4 7.79 -1.99 -1.04
C LYS A 4 6.41 -2.63 -1.01
N LYS A 5 6.24 -3.71 -1.75
CA LYS A 5 5.12 -4.63 -1.53
C LYS A 5 5.33 -5.34 -0.19
N PHE A 6 4.26 -5.92 0.36
CA PHE A 6 4.38 -6.75 1.56
C PHE A 6 5.39 -7.92 1.44
N SER A 7 5.64 -8.39 0.21
CA SER A 7 6.66 -9.40 -0.09
C SER A 7 8.11 -8.90 0.07
N GLY A 8 8.33 -7.61 0.28
CA GLY A 8 9.65 -6.97 0.31
C GLY A 8 10.17 -6.50 -1.05
N GLU A 9 9.45 -6.79 -2.14
CA GLU A 9 9.77 -6.30 -3.49
C GLU A 9 9.69 -4.77 -3.54
N VAL A 10 10.74 -4.12 -4.04
CA VAL A 10 10.80 -2.66 -4.18
C VAL A 10 9.90 -2.20 -5.31
N ILE A 11 9.12 -1.14 -5.05
CA ILE A 11 8.31 -0.47 -6.06
C ILE A 11 9.21 0.54 -6.79
N GLY A 12 9.41 0.33 -8.08
CA GLY A 12 10.28 1.17 -8.92
C GLY A 12 9.60 2.45 -9.45
N SER A 13 8.27 2.47 -9.47
CA SER A 13 7.44 3.62 -9.84
C SER A 13 7.16 4.52 -8.63
N SER A 14 6.57 5.70 -8.88
CA SER A 14 6.01 6.49 -7.78
C SER A 14 4.86 5.73 -7.11
N ILE A 15 4.66 5.92 -5.81
CA ILE A 15 3.55 5.24 -5.10
C ILE A 15 2.19 5.63 -5.67
N LEU A 16 2.03 6.87 -6.14
CA LEU A 16 0.80 7.34 -6.78
C LEU A 16 0.49 6.54 -8.04
N GLU A 17 1.48 6.41 -8.92
CA GLU A 17 1.37 5.66 -10.17
C GLU A 17 1.12 4.16 -9.92
N GLU A 18 1.81 3.57 -8.94
CA GLU A 18 1.61 2.15 -8.59
C GLU A 18 0.20 1.89 -8.05
N VAL A 19 -0.31 2.78 -7.19
CA VAL A 19 -1.68 2.69 -6.66
C VAL A 19 -2.71 2.87 -7.77
N GLU A 20 -2.53 3.84 -8.67
CA GLU A 20 -3.41 4.07 -9.82
C GLU A 20 -3.46 2.83 -10.73
N LYS A 21 -2.29 2.30 -11.11
CA LYS A 21 -2.19 1.06 -11.91
C LYS A 21 -2.86 -0.12 -11.23
N ALA A 22 -2.73 -0.25 -9.92
CA ALA A 22 -3.35 -1.32 -9.16
C ALA A 22 -4.88 -1.18 -9.10
N ILE A 23 -5.40 0.04 -8.92
CA ILE A 23 -6.84 0.31 -8.94
C ILE A 23 -7.42 -0.04 -10.32
N ILE A 24 -6.80 0.42 -11.40
CA ILE A 24 -7.23 0.11 -12.78
C ILE A 24 -7.24 -1.41 -12.99
N ARG A 25 -6.09 -2.06 -12.78
CA ARG A 25 -5.92 -3.50 -13.00
C ARG A 25 -6.94 -4.36 -12.24
N GLU A 26 -7.21 -4.06 -10.97
CA GLU A 26 -8.13 -4.87 -10.18
C GLU A 26 -9.61 -4.52 -10.46
N THR A 27 -9.91 -3.28 -10.84
CA THR A 27 -11.26 -2.89 -11.29
C THR A 27 -11.60 -3.54 -12.63
N GLU A 28 -10.65 -3.62 -13.57
CA GLU A 28 -10.80 -4.33 -14.84
C GLU A 28 -11.05 -5.84 -14.66
N LYS A 29 -10.55 -6.42 -13.57
CA LYS A 29 -10.85 -7.80 -13.16
C LYS A 29 -12.24 -7.96 -12.51
N GLY A 30 -12.99 -6.88 -12.36
CA GLY A 30 -14.34 -6.89 -11.78
C GLY A 30 -14.38 -6.80 -10.25
N TYR A 31 -13.27 -6.48 -9.59
CA TYR A 31 -13.26 -6.37 -8.13
C TYR A 31 -13.75 -4.99 -7.66
N ARG A 32 -14.64 -4.97 -6.66
CA ARG A 32 -14.94 -3.75 -5.91
C ARG A 32 -13.84 -3.51 -4.88
N LEU A 33 -13.15 -2.38 -5.00
CA LEU A 33 -12.01 -2.03 -4.18
C LEU A 33 -12.37 -1.10 -3.01
N LYS A 34 -11.77 -1.35 -1.85
CA LYS A 34 -11.65 -0.38 -0.76
C LYS A 34 -10.18 -0.07 -0.55
N VAL A 35 -9.82 1.20 -0.67
CA VAL A 35 -8.46 1.70 -0.44
C VAL A 35 -8.39 2.29 0.97
N CYS A 36 -7.45 1.83 1.77
CA CYS A 36 -7.19 2.33 3.12
C CYS A 36 -5.74 2.83 3.21
N ILE A 37 -5.53 3.99 3.82
CA ILE A 37 -4.19 4.56 4.05
C ILE A 37 -4.03 4.80 5.53
N GLY A 38 -2.91 4.39 6.10
CA GLY A 38 -2.59 4.60 7.51
C GLY A 38 -1.12 4.88 7.70
N THR A 39 -0.81 5.73 8.68
CA THR A 39 0.55 5.98 9.14
C THR A 39 0.61 5.67 10.62
N ASP A 40 1.65 4.95 11.02
CA ASP A 40 1.98 4.73 12.42
C ASP A 40 3.38 5.27 12.72
N SER A 41 3.64 5.56 13.99
CA SER A 41 4.93 6.06 14.44
C SER A 41 5.41 5.31 15.67
N GLN A 42 6.71 5.05 15.73
CA GLN A 42 7.34 4.39 16.87
C GLN A 42 8.42 5.28 17.47
N VAL A 43 8.31 5.57 18.77
CA VAL A 43 9.35 6.31 19.51
C VAL A 43 10.39 5.32 20.06
N LYS A 44 11.67 5.56 19.78
CA LYS A 44 12.82 4.80 20.29
C LYS A 44 13.85 5.78 20.85
N GLY A 45 13.84 5.96 22.16
CA GLY A 45 14.68 6.97 22.82
C GLY A 45 14.29 8.37 22.33
N GLY A 46 15.25 9.08 21.72
CA GLY A 46 15.03 10.41 21.13
C GLY A 46 14.65 10.44 19.65
N ILE A 47 14.45 9.27 19.02
CA ILE A 47 14.13 9.15 17.59
C ILE A 47 12.68 8.71 17.44
N ILE A 48 11.99 9.26 16.44
CA ILE A 48 10.64 8.84 16.03
C ILE A 48 10.74 8.27 14.62
N ASP A 49 10.45 6.97 14.48
CA ASP A 49 10.31 6.29 13.21
C ASP A 49 8.86 6.39 12.73
N PHE A 50 8.62 6.53 11.43
CA PHE A 50 7.29 6.53 10.83
C PHE A 50 7.19 5.43 9.76
N ALA A 51 6.05 4.77 9.69
CA ALA A 51 5.71 3.82 8.63
C ALA A 51 4.33 4.15 8.08
N THR A 52 4.21 4.23 6.76
CA THR A 52 2.94 4.47 6.07
C THR A 52 2.59 3.26 5.23
N VAL A 53 1.32 2.86 5.25
CA VAL A 53 0.80 1.75 4.47
C VAL A 53 -0.37 2.20 3.61
N VAL A 54 -0.41 1.72 2.36
CA VAL A 54 -1.59 1.74 1.50
C VAL A 54 -2.09 0.31 1.32
N VAL A 55 -3.31 0.02 1.75
CA VAL A 55 -3.96 -1.30 1.61
C VAL A 55 -5.07 -1.21 0.56
N LEU A 56 -5.04 -2.10 -0.42
CA LEU A 56 -6.12 -2.31 -1.39
C LEU A 56 -6.84 -3.61 -1.05
N LEU A 57 -8.06 -3.50 -0.56
CA LEU A 57 -8.94 -4.63 -0.27
C LEU A 57 -9.88 -4.85 -1.45
N ARG A 58 -9.96 -6.10 -1.91
CA ARG A 58 -10.96 -6.59 -2.84
C ARG A 58 -12.05 -7.24 -2.03
N GLU A 59 -13.27 -6.75 -2.16
CA GLU A 59 -14.40 -7.28 -1.40
C GLU A 59 -14.53 -8.80 -1.62
N HIS A 60 -14.58 -9.58 -0.54
CA HIS A 60 -14.60 -11.05 -0.55
C HIS A 60 -13.38 -11.77 -1.18
N HIS A 61 -12.32 -11.05 -1.58
CA HIS A 61 -11.15 -11.62 -2.27
C HIS A 61 -9.79 -11.24 -1.67
N GLY A 62 -9.79 -10.84 -0.38
CA GLY A 62 -8.58 -10.44 0.34
C GLY A 62 -8.00 -9.11 -0.16
N GLY A 63 -6.72 -8.86 0.05
CA GLY A 63 -6.09 -7.62 -0.38
C GLY A 63 -4.58 -7.69 -0.45
N PHE A 64 -3.96 -6.57 -0.77
CA PHE A 64 -2.52 -6.39 -0.84
C PHE A 64 -2.16 -4.99 -0.36
N MET A 65 -0.88 -4.78 -0.04
CA MET A 65 -0.42 -3.52 0.54
C MET A 65 0.96 -3.09 0.08
N TYR A 66 1.17 -1.78 0.17
CA TYR A 66 2.43 -1.08 -0.04
C TYR A 66 2.86 -0.44 1.28
N ILE A 67 4.12 -0.62 1.66
CA ILE A 67 4.73 -0.24 2.96
C ILE A 67 6.06 0.50 2.70
#